data_AF-A0A920B3M1-F1
#
_entry.id   AF-A0A920B3M1-F1
#
_cell.length_a   1.000
_cell.length_b   1.000
_cell.length_c   1.000
_cell.angle_alpha   90.00
_cell.angle_beta   90.00
_cell.angle_gamma   90.00
#
_symmetry.space_group_name_H-M   'P 1'
#
loop_
_entity.id
_entity.type
_entity.pdbx_description
1 polymer ?
#
loop_
_entity_poly.entity_id
_entity_poly.type
_entity_poly.pdbx_seq_one_letter_code
_entity_poly.pdbx_strand_id
1 'polypeptide(L)'
;MTNAHEIFEEVRGFKSSEMDLLLPNNLSLEKAMILEKVISNNITENPPINLHDGGVFKKGVNSKLDSLRDIKNIKQKEILDMQEEYGRLTEITNLKIKFNNIHGYFVEVTNKNAKKVINNENFKFNLIQNTVNNSRFQTEELRKVSDEILNAQEESIILEKDLYSEICQKINNANKEIYHISKKISFVDVISSFASLALDKNYCRPNIVSENKIEIIDGRHPVVEESLFKNAQEFTPNDCVMSKNNFAWLMTGPNMAGKSTFLRQTAIIIILNQIGSFVPAKSANLGVFDKVFTRMELQTTCPRVCQLL
;
A
#
# COMPACT_ATOMS: atom_id res chain seq x y z
N MET A 1 -8.15 -6.94 -11.22
CA MET A 1 -8.22 -5.85 -10.23
C MET A 1 -9.31 -4.92 -10.68
N THR A 2 -10.44 -4.90 -9.98
CA THR A 2 -11.53 -3.97 -10.30
C THR A 2 -11.07 -2.56 -9.97
N ASN A 3 -11.11 -1.64 -10.93
CA ASN A 3 -10.73 -0.26 -10.66
C ASN A 3 -11.92 0.50 -10.01
N ALA A 4 -11.65 1.61 -9.32
CA ALA A 4 -12.70 2.37 -8.65
C ALA A 4 -13.77 2.89 -9.62
N HIS A 5 -13.40 3.16 -10.87
CA HIS A 5 -14.34 3.61 -11.89
C HIS A 5 -15.37 2.52 -12.24
N GLU A 6 -14.93 1.28 -12.44
CA GLU A 6 -15.78 0.12 -12.71
C GLU A 6 -16.77 -0.10 -11.57
N ILE A 7 -16.31 0.00 -10.31
CA ILE A 7 -17.19 -0.09 -9.13
C ILE A 7 -18.29 0.98 -9.21
N PHE A 8 -17.94 2.22 -9.53
CA PHE A 8 -18.94 3.29 -9.63
C PHE A 8 -19.89 3.13 -10.83
N GLU A 9 -19.44 2.56 -11.94
CA GLU A 9 -20.33 2.23 -13.07
C GLU A 9 -21.32 1.12 -12.71
N GLU A 10 -20.87 0.09 -12.01
CA GLU A 10 -21.77 -0.95 -11.49
C GLU A 10 -22.80 -0.34 -10.52
N VAL A 11 -22.37 0.52 -9.60
CA VAL A 11 -23.26 1.24 -8.67
C VAL A 11 -24.28 2.11 -9.42
N ARG A 12 -23.88 2.82 -10.49
CA ARG A 12 -24.79 3.60 -11.35
C ARG A 12 -25.83 2.74 -12.06
N GLY A 13 -25.54 1.47 -12.30
CA GLY A 13 -26.48 0.52 -12.89
C GLY A 13 -27.71 0.24 -12.01
N PHE A 14 -27.60 0.45 -10.70
CA PHE A 14 -28.72 0.27 -9.76
C PHE A 14 -29.62 1.51 -9.76
N LYS A 15 -30.86 1.36 -10.26
CA LYS A 15 -31.87 2.45 -10.30
C LYS A 15 -32.47 2.74 -8.91
N SER A 16 -31.68 3.27 -7.99
CA SER A 16 -32.10 3.62 -6.63
C SER A 16 -31.47 4.97 -6.22
N SER A 17 -32.30 5.87 -5.69
CA SER A 17 -31.87 7.19 -5.18
C SER A 17 -30.84 7.10 -4.05
N GLU A 18 -30.84 6.00 -3.32
CA GLU A 18 -29.92 5.71 -2.23
C GLU A 18 -28.54 5.32 -2.76
N MET A 19 -28.46 4.70 -3.94
CA MET A 19 -27.20 4.34 -4.59
C MET A 19 -26.46 5.56 -5.12
N ASP A 20 -27.18 6.63 -5.46
CA ASP A 20 -26.57 7.92 -5.83
C ASP A 20 -25.75 8.52 -4.68
N LEU A 21 -26.12 8.22 -3.42
CA LEU A 21 -25.35 8.65 -2.24
C LEU A 21 -23.98 7.95 -2.15
N LEU A 22 -23.80 6.82 -2.84
CA LEU A 22 -22.55 6.06 -2.86
C LEU A 22 -21.57 6.56 -3.92
N LEU A 23 -22.05 7.36 -4.86
CA LEU A 23 -21.23 7.87 -5.95
C LEU A 23 -20.46 9.14 -5.52
N PRO A 24 -19.21 9.31 -5.97
CA PRO A 24 -18.52 10.59 -5.86
C PRO A 24 -19.14 11.59 -6.84
N ASN A 25 -18.95 12.88 -6.57
CA ASN A 25 -19.32 13.90 -7.57
C ASN A 25 -18.44 13.78 -8.83
N ASN A 26 -19.00 14.17 -9.99
CA ASN A 26 -18.32 14.04 -11.28
C ASN A 26 -16.99 14.81 -11.33
N LEU A 27 -16.93 16.00 -10.73
CA LEU A 27 -15.71 16.82 -10.68
C LEU A 27 -14.55 16.10 -9.98
N SER A 28 -14.83 15.40 -8.87
CA SER A 28 -13.81 14.66 -8.13
C SER A 28 -13.30 13.49 -8.96
N LEU A 29 -14.21 12.77 -9.63
CA LEU A 29 -13.87 11.64 -10.48
C LEU A 29 -13.01 12.08 -11.68
N GLU A 30 -13.39 13.15 -12.37
CA GLU A 30 -12.61 13.72 -13.48
C GLU A 30 -11.20 14.13 -13.04
N LYS A 31 -11.08 14.83 -11.90
CA LYS A 31 -9.77 15.22 -11.36
C LYS A 31 -8.90 14.02 -11.02
N ALA A 32 -9.47 12.96 -10.43
CA ALA A 32 -8.75 11.73 -10.13
C ALA A 32 -8.27 11.02 -11.41
N MET A 33 -9.09 10.97 -12.46
CA MET A 33 -8.70 10.41 -13.77
C MET A 33 -7.58 11.20 -14.43
N ILE A 34 -7.61 12.53 -14.35
CA ILE A 34 -6.53 13.37 -14.86
C ILE A 34 -5.22 13.07 -14.11
N LEU A 35 -5.28 12.94 -12.79
CA LEU A 35 -4.10 12.60 -11.98
C LEU A 35 -3.58 11.19 -12.27
N GLU A 36 -4.45 10.20 -12.43
CA GLU A 36 -4.07 8.85 -12.84
C GLU A 36 -3.28 8.90 -14.15
N LYS A 37 -3.79 9.61 -15.16
CA LYS A 37 -3.08 9.81 -16.45
C LYS A 37 -1.74 10.53 -16.29
N VAL A 38 -1.66 11.53 -15.41
CA VAL A 38 -0.40 12.22 -15.13
C VAL A 38 0.61 11.23 -14.54
N ILE A 39 0.20 10.42 -13.56
CA ILE A 39 1.08 9.44 -12.93
C ILE A 39 1.49 8.37 -13.93
N SER A 40 0.53 7.75 -14.62
CA SER A 40 0.79 6.63 -15.52
C SER A 40 1.60 7.02 -16.76
N ASN A 41 1.48 8.26 -17.25
CA ASN A 41 2.31 8.74 -18.37
C ASN A 41 3.72 9.16 -17.95
N ASN A 42 3.94 9.55 -16.69
CA ASN A 42 5.22 10.10 -16.25
C ASN A 42 6.09 9.11 -15.46
N ILE A 43 5.49 8.33 -14.57
CA ILE A 43 6.20 7.43 -13.65
C ILE A 43 6.31 6.02 -14.25
N THR A 44 7.45 5.38 -14.09
CA THR A 44 7.68 3.99 -14.51
C THR A 44 6.77 3.02 -13.74
N GLU A 45 6.47 1.84 -14.28
CA GLU A 45 5.57 0.88 -13.62
C GLU A 45 6.13 0.35 -12.30
N ASN A 46 7.45 0.15 -12.24
CA ASN A 46 8.16 -0.32 -11.06
C ASN A 46 9.25 0.70 -10.70
N PRO A 47 8.88 1.84 -10.10
CA PRO A 47 9.84 2.85 -9.70
C PRO A 47 10.73 2.31 -8.56
N PRO A 48 11.98 2.80 -8.44
CA PRO A 48 12.85 2.44 -7.32
C PRO A 48 12.24 2.88 -5.98
N ILE A 49 12.63 2.20 -4.89
CA ILE A 49 12.19 2.54 -3.54
C ILE A 49 12.76 3.90 -3.12
N ASN A 50 14.03 4.17 -3.45
CA ASN A 50 14.68 5.43 -3.11
C ASN A 50 14.81 6.32 -4.35
N LEU A 51 14.42 7.59 -4.22
CA LEU A 51 14.62 8.60 -5.27
C LEU A 51 16.11 8.84 -5.59
N HIS A 52 17.01 8.48 -4.68
CA HIS A 52 18.46 8.58 -4.91
C HIS A 52 18.98 7.57 -5.94
N ASP A 53 18.23 6.49 -6.19
CA ASP A 53 18.63 5.45 -7.14
C ASP A 53 18.31 5.88 -8.60
N GLY A 54 17.45 6.91 -8.78
CA GLY A 54 17.01 7.40 -10.08
C GLY A 54 16.18 6.39 -10.88
N GLY A 55 15.68 6.78 -12.05
CA GLY A 55 14.86 5.88 -12.89
C GLY A 55 13.38 5.87 -12.53
N VAL A 56 12.89 6.90 -11.83
CA VAL A 56 11.48 7.05 -11.45
C VAL A 56 10.64 7.43 -12.67
N PHE A 57 11.18 8.28 -13.55
CA PHE A 57 10.47 8.80 -14.71
C PHE A 57 10.70 8.00 -15.98
N LYS A 58 9.64 7.85 -16.78
CA LYS A 58 9.68 7.27 -18.14
C LYS A 58 10.52 8.15 -19.08
N LYS A 59 11.10 7.53 -20.11
CA LYS A 59 11.79 8.26 -21.20
C LYS A 59 10.77 9.13 -21.95
N GLY A 60 11.17 10.34 -22.35
CA GLY A 60 10.33 11.29 -23.08
C GLY A 60 9.52 12.24 -22.20
N VAL A 61 9.55 12.09 -20.88
CA VAL A 61 8.88 13.01 -19.94
C VAL A 61 9.57 14.37 -19.91
N ASN A 62 10.90 14.36 -19.94
CA ASN A 62 11.70 15.57 -19.89
C ASN A 62 12.96 15.38 -20.74
N SER A 63 13.10 16.21 -21.78
CA SER A 63 14.22 16.12 -22.74
C SER A 63 15.58 16.36 -22.10
N LYS A 64 15.66 17.23 -21.07
CA LYS A 64 16.89 17.47 -20.32
C LYS A 64 17.26 16.23 -19.51
N LEU A 65 16.30 15.62 -18.82
CA LEU A 65 16.53 14.38 -18.06
C LEU A 65 17.00 13.23 -18.97
N ASP A 66 16.37 13.08 -20.14
CA ASP A 66 16.76 12.07 -21.12
C ASP A 66 18.19 12.31 -21.61
N SER A 67 18.53 13.57 -21.90
CA SER A 67 19.89 13.94 -22.32
C SER A 67 20.93 13.63 -21.25
N LEU A 68 20.64 13.95 -19.98
CA LEU A 68 21.53 13.66 -18.85
C LEU A 68 21.73 12.15 -18.65
N ARG A 69 20.66 11.35 -18.78
CA ARG A 69 20.74 9.88 -18.70
C ARG A 69 21.52 9.27 -19.88
N ASP A 70 21.41 9.86 -21.06
CA ASP A 70 22.10 9.38 -22.27
C ASP A 70 23.62 9.71 -22.27
N ILE A 71 24.09 10.70 -21.49
CA ILE A 71 25.53 11.02 -21.35
C ILE A 71 26.33 9.78 -20.94
N LYS A 72 25.83 8.97 -20.01
CA LYS A 72 26.51 7.74 -19.58
C LYS A 72 26.73 6.79 -20.76
N ASN A 73 25.72 6.59 -21.61
CA ASN A 73 25.82 5.70 -22.77
C ASN A 73 26.77 6.26 -23.83
N ILE A 74 26.74 7.58 -24.06
CA ILE A 74 27.64 8.26 -25.01
C ILE A 74 29.09 8.11 -24.55
N LYS A 75 29.37 8.40 -23.28
CA LYS A 75 30.71 8.35 -22.70
C LYS A 75 31.24 6.94 -22.46
N GLN A 76 30.36 5.94 -22.37
CA GLN A 76 30.78 4.55 -22.28
C GLN A 76 31.54 4.09 -23.54
N LYS A 77 31.19 4.61 -24.72
CA LYS A 77 31.95 4.36 -25.95
C LYS A 77 33.34 5.00 -25.88
N GLU A 78 33.42 6.25 -25.43
CA GLU A 78 34.69 6.96 -25.21
C GLU A 78 35.61 6.19 -24.24
N ILE A 79 35.06 5.63 -23.16
CA ILE A 79 35.81 4.79 -22.21
C ILE A 79 36.35 3.51 -22.87
N LEU A 80 35.59 2.87 -23.75
CA LEU A 80 36.04 1.68 -24.47
C LEU A 80 37.19 2.01 -25.43
N ASP A 81 37.06 3.11 -26.17
CA ASP A 81 38.10 3.59 -27.09
C ASP A 81 39.39 3.93 -26.32
N MET A 82 39.27 4.61 -25.17
CA MET A 82 40.39 4.89 -24.26
C MET A 82 41.03 3.61 -23.71
N GLN A 83 40.25 2.57 -23.39
CA GLN A 83 40.78 1.30 -22.90
C GLN A 83 41.65 0.61 -23.95
N GLU A 84 41.22 0.60 -25.22
CA GLU A 84 42.00 0.03 -26.32
C GLU A 84 43.27 0.82 -26.57
N GLU A 85 43.17 2.15 -26.58
CA GLU A 85 44.31 3.04 -26.75
C GLU A 85 45.35 2.84 -25.63
N TYR A 86 44.92 2.83 -24.37
CA TYR A 86 45.81 2.59 -23.23
C TYR A 86 46.44 1.20 -23.27
N GLY A 87 45.70 0.17 -23.70
CA GLY A 87 46.24 -1.17 -23.90
C GLY A 87 47.34 -1.21 -24.96
N ARG A 88 47.16 -0.49 -26.08
CA ARG A 88 48.15 -0.36 -27.16
C ARG A 88 49.38 0.43 -26.72
N LEU A 89 49.20 1.56 -26.04
CA LEU A 89 50.31 2.43 -25.59
C LEU A 89 51.18 1.78 -24.51
N THR A 90 50.59 0.93 -23.67
CA THR A 90 51.30 0.27 -22.56
C THR A 90 51.77 -1.15 -22.88
N GLU A 91 51.37 -1.69 -24.04
CA GLU A 91 51.56 -3.10 -24.43
C GLU A 91 50.99 -4.09 -23.40
N ILE A 92 49.85 -3.74 -22.78
CA ILE A 92 49.16 -4.57 -21.79
C ILE A 92 47.80 -4.97 -22.33
N THR A 93 47.70 -6.22 -22.79
CA THR A 93 46.46 -6.78 -23.36
C THR A 93 45.32 -6.95 -22.36
N ASN A 94 45.63 -7.12 -21.07
CA ASN A 94 44.65 -7.34 -20.01
C ASN A 94 44.30 -6.07 -19.21
N LEU A 95 44.60 -4.88 -19.74
CA LEU A 95 44.26 -3.60 -19.12
C LEU A 95 42.74 -3.43 -19.13
N LYS A 96 42.16 -3.07 -17.98
CA LYS A 96 40.71 -2.83 -17.86
C LYS A 96 40.42 -1.49 -17.22
N ILE A 97 39.50 -0.73 -17.78
CA ILE A 97 38.92 0.43 -17.10
C ILE A 97 37.73 -0.06 -16.27
N LYS A 98 37.74 0.25 -14.98
CA LYS A 98 36.69 -0.13 -14.02
C LYS A 98 36.17 1.11 -13.30
N PHE A 99 34.97 1.00 -12.75
CA PHE A 99 34.34 2.04 -11.94
C PHE A 99 34.29 1.62 -10.46
N ASN A 100 34.49 2.59 -9.56
CA ASN A 100 34.09 2.45 -8.16
C ASN A 100 33.53 3.79 -7.64
N ASN A 101 32.83 3.75 -6.51
CA ASN A 101 32.14 4.92 -5.95
C ASN A 101 33.09 5.96 -5.32
N ILE A 102 34.38 5.64 -5.10
CA ILE A 102 35.33 6.52 -4.37
C ILE A 102 36.22 7.32 -5.33
N HIS A 103 36.68 6.69 -6.41
CA HIS A 103 37.65 7.22 -7.36
C HIS A 103 37.09 7.35 -8.78
N GLY A 104 35.82 6.98 -9.00
CA GLY A 104 35.19 6.99 -10.31
C GLY A 104 35.78 5.93 -11.23
N TYR A 105 36.00 6.30 -12.50
CA TYR A 105 36.65 5.42 -13.47
C TYR A 105 38.17 5.43 -13.31
N PHE A 106 38.77 4.24 -13.31
CA PHE A 106 40.21 4.03 -13.18
C PHE A 106 40.70 2.86 -14.05
N VAL A 107 41.97 2.92 -14.44
CA VAL A 107 42.69 1.85 -15.12
C VAL A 107 43.19 0.83 -14.09
N GLU A 108 42.86 -0.43 -14.26
CA GLU A 108 43.34 -1.54 -13.42
C GLU A 108 44.28 -2.45 -14.22
N VAL A 109 45.48 -2.67 -13.68
CA VAL A 109 46.48 -3.60 -14.22
C VAL A 109 47.02 -4.50 -13.11
N THR A 110 47.61 -5.64 -13.46
CA THR A 110 48.28 -6.51 -12.48
C THR A 110 49.53 -5.84 -11.91
N ASN A 111 49.90 -6.17 -10.67
CA ASN A 111 51.10 -5.62 -10.02
C ASN A 111 52.39 -5.88 -10.83
N LYS A 112 52.43 -6.96 -11.61
CA LYS A 112 53.55 -7.26 -12.53
C LYS A 112 53.70 -6.23 -13.65
N ASN A 113 52.57 -5.70 -14.14
CA ASN A 113 52.54 -4.76 -15.25
C ASN A 113 52.54 -3.29 -14.81
N ALA A 114 52.40 -3.01 -13.50
CA ALA A 114 52.39 -1.65 -12.96
C ALA A 114 53.62 -0.82 -13.35
N LYS A 115 54.81 -1.44 -13.42
CA LYS A 115 56.05 -0.75 -13.84
C LYS A 115 55.99 -0.25 -15.28
N LYS A 116 55.34 -0.99 -16.19
CA LYS A 116 55.17 -0.58 -17.60
C LYS A 116 54.25 0.64 -17.73
N VAL A 117 53.25 0.74 -16.86
CA VAL A 117 52.32 1.87 -16.82
C VAL A 117 53.00 3.11 -16.23
N ILE A 118 53.77 2.96 -15.14
CA ILE A 118 54.47 4.08 -14.48
C ILE A 118 55.57 4.67 -15.37
N ASN A 119 56.33 3.81 -16.07
CA ASN A 119 57.44 4.24 -16.90
C ASN A 119 57.02 4.59 -18.34
N ASN A 120 55.72 4.73 -18.61
CA ASN A 120 55.25 5.06 -19.95
C ASN A 120 55.59 6.53 -20.26
N GLU A 121 56.40 6.76 -21.29
CA GLU A 121 56.79 8.12 -21.71
C GLU A 121 55.70 8.81 -22.55
N ASN A 122 54.83 8.05 -23.20
CA ASN A 122 53.81 8.56 -24.10
C ASN A 122 52.58 9.09 -23.37
N PHE A 123 52.30 8.59 -22.16
CA PHE A 123 51.07 8.94 -21.44
C PHE A 123 51.24 8.89 -19.93
N LYS A 124 50.73 9.91 -19.23
CA LYS A 124 50.90 10.06 -17.77
C LYS A 124 49.77 9.37 -17.00
N PHE A 125 50.12 8.27 -16.33
CA PHE A 125 49.23 7.55 -15.42
C PHE A 125 49.58 7.87 -13.96
N ASN A 126 48.62 8.42 -13.22
CA ASN A 126 48.78 8.72 -11.80
C ASN A 126 48.30 7.53 -10.97
N LEU A 127 49.14 6.98 -10.10
CA LEU A 127 48.77 5.88 -9.20
C LEU A 127 47.77 6.38 -8.15
N ILE A 128 46.60 5.74 -8.06
CA ILE A 128 45.55 6.10 -7.08
C ILE A 128 45.43 5.11 -5.93
N GLN A 129 45.66 3.81 -6.19
CA GLN A 129 45.51 2.77 -5.18
C GLN A 129 46.29 1.51 -5.58
N ASN A 130 46.91 0.84 -4.60
CA ASN A 130 47.46 -0.51 -4.77
C ASN A 130 46.65 -1.53 -3.97
N THR A 131 46.45 -2.70 -4.57
CA THR A 131 45.84 -3.87 -3.93
C THR A 131 46.82 -5.05 -3.97
N VAL A 132 46.47 -6.15 -3.30
CA VAL A 132 47.32 -7.35 -3.20
C VAL A 132 47.72 -7.88 -4.59
N ASN A 133 46.83 -7.79 -5.59
CA ASN A 133 47.05 -8.34 -6.92
C ASN A 133 47.17 -7.29 -8.03
N ASN A 134 46.55 -6.12 -7.86
CA ASN A 134 46.41 -5.11 -8.91
C ASN A 134 46.78 -3.69 -8.45
N SER A 135 47.31 -2.91 -9.38
CA SER A 135 47.55 -1.47 -9.24
C SER A 135 46.50 -0.70 -10.05
N ARG A 136 46.00 0.39 -9.47
CA ARG A 136 44.97 1.25 -10.06
C ARG A 136 45.55 2.62 -10.37
N PHE A 137 45.28 3.09 -11.58
CA PHE A 137 45.79 4.35 -12.10
C PHE A 137 44.66 5.21 -12.65
N GLN A 138 44.87 6.53 -12.69
CA GLN A 138 43.96 7.48 -13.30
C GLN A 138 44.74 8.47 -14.16
N THR A 139 44.16 8.88 -15.28
CA THR A 139 44.72 9.88 -16.19
C THR A 139 43.86 11.15 -16.13
N GLU A 140 44.39 12.29 -16.55
CA GLU A 140 43.60 13.54 -16.55
C GLU A 140 42.39 13.45 -17.48
N GLU A 141 42.55 12.84 -18.65
CA GLU A 141 41.45 12.63 -19.60
C GLU A 141 40.39 11.67 -19.05
N LEU A 142 40.80 10.55 -18.47
CA LEU A 142 39.86 9.61 -17.85
C LEU A 142 39.12 10.24 -16.68
N ARG A 143 39.81 11.11 -15.93
CA ARG A 143 39.19 11.88 -14.85
C ARG A 143 38.15 12.85 -15.38
N LYS A 144 38.43 13.62 -16.45
CA LYS A 144 37.44 14.52 -17.06
C LYS A 144 36.19 13.77 -17.52
N VAL A 145 36.36 12.65 -18.22
CA VAL A 145 35.23 11.80 -18.65
C VAL A 145 34.47 11.25 -17.44
N SER A 146 35.18 10.81 -16.40
CA SER A 146 34.56 10.33 -15.16
C SER A 146 33.74 11.43 -14.46
N ASP A 147 34.30 12.63 -14.33
CA ASP A 147 33.66 13.77 -13.68
C ASP A 147 32.42 14.22 -14.48
N GLU A 148 32.48 14.23 -15.81
CA GLU A 148 31.33 14.51 -16.67
C GLU A 148 30.19 13.50 -16.48
N ILE A 149 30.49 12.19 -16.41
CA ILE A 149 29.48 11.16 -16.16
C ILE A 149 28.87 11.32 -14.76
N LEU A 150 29.70 11.55 -13.75
CA LEU A 150 29.24 11.70 -12.36
C LEU A 150 28.35 12.94 -12.20
N ASN A 151 28.78 14.09 -12.73
CA ASN A 151 27.99 15.32 -12.71
C ASN A 151 26.65 15.14 -13.43
N ALA A 152 26.64 14.51 -14.61
CA ALA A 152 25.42 14.21 -15.33
C ALA A 152 24.46 13.31 -14.52
N GLN A 153 25.01 12.31 -13.82
CA GLN A 153 24.23 11.42 -12.96
C GLN A 153 23.65 12.19 -11.77
N GLU A 154 24.44 13.01 -11.08
CA GLU A 154 23.96 13.83 -9.95
C GLU A 154 22.88 14.82 -10.39
N GLU A 155 23.11 15.54 -11.50
CA GLU A 155 22.12 16.46 -12.07
C GLU A 155 20.83 15.74 -12.47
N SER A 156 20.92 14.53 -13.02
CA SER A 156 19.75 13.73 -13.38
C SER A 156 18.90 13.38 -12.15
N ILE A 157 19.53 13.02 -11.04
CA ILE A 157 18.85 12.69 -9.79
C ILE A 157 18.19 13.93 -9.18
N ILE A 158 18.87 15.08 -9.21
CA ILE A 158 18.30 16.35 -8.72
C ILE A 158 17.07 16.71 -9.55
N LEU A 159 17.18 16.66 -10.88
CA LEU A 159 16.06 16.97 -11.78
C LEU A 159 14.89 16.00 -11.60
N GLU A 160 15.15 14.70 -11.40
CA GLU A 160 14.09 13.74 -11.08
C GLU A 160 13.38 14.08 -9.77
N LYS A 161 14.11 14.50 -8.74
CA LYS A 161 13.50 14.92 -7.47
C LYS A 161 12.60 16.14 -7.62
N ASP A 162 13.01 17.11 -8.44
CA ASP A 162 12.21 18.29 -8.72
C ASP A 162 10.92 17.92 -9.46
N LEU A 163 11.03 17.13 -10.54
CA LEU A 163 9.87 16.63 -11.29
C LEU A 163 8.92 15.79 -10.41
N TYR A 164 9.49 14.98 -9.50
CA TYR A 164 8.71 14.19 -8.56
C TYR A 164 7.95 15.09 -7.58
N SER A 165 8.61 16.13 -7.06
CA SER A 165 7.98 17.14 -6.19
C SER A 165 6.81 17.84 -6.89
N GLU A 166 6.95 18.18 -8.17
CA GLU A 166 5.85 18.77 -8.95
C GLU A 166 4.63 17.85 -9.04
N ILE A 167 4.84 16.55 -9.29
CA ILE A 167 3.74 15.57 -9.28
C ILE A 167 3.10 15.48 -7.90
N CYS A 168 3.91 15.44 -6.84
CA CYS A 168 3.40 15.42 -5.46
C CYS A 168 2.54 16.65 -5.15
N GLN A 169 2.95 17.84 -5.61
CA GLN A 169 2.16 19.07 -5.46
C GLN A 169 0.82 18.98 -6.21
N LYS A 170 0.80 18.43 -7.44
CA LYS A 170 -0.44 18.20 -8.19
C LYS A 170 -1.40 17.27 -7.44
N ILE A 171 -0.87 16.19 -6.85
CA ILE A 171 -1.66 15.26 -6.03
C ILE A 171 -2.19 15.95 -4.77
N ASN A 172 -1.34 16.70 -4.06
CA ASN A 172 -1.73 17.43 -2.85
C ASN A 172 -2.84 18.46 -3.12
N ASN A 173 -2.82 19.12 -4.28
CA ASN A 173 -3.86 20.06 -4.68
C ASN A 173 -5.23 19.41 -4.93
N ALA A 174 -5.26 18.11 -5.21
CA ALA A 174 -6.49 17.32 -5.36
C ALA A 174 -6.81 16.43 -4.15
N ASN A 175 -6.14 16.65 -3.01
CA ASN A 175 -6.27 15.81 -1.83
C ASN A 175 -7.72 15.69 -1.34
N LYS A 176 -8.49 16.79 -1.41
CA LYS A 176 -9.90 16.79 -0.99
C LYS A 176 -10.75 15.84 -1.83
N GLU A 177 -10.54 15.84 -3.14
CA GLU A 177 -11.25 15.00 -4.10
C GLU A 177 -10.85 13.53 -3.97
N ILE A 178 -9.55 13.25 -3.83
CA ILE A 178 -9.04 11.89 -3.57
C ILE A 178 -9.63 11.34 -2.28
N TYR A 179 -9.62 12.14 -1.21
CA TYR A 179 -10.20 11.75 0.08
C TYR A 179 -11.71 11.50 -0.02
N HIS A 180 -12.43 12.33 -0.78
CA HIS A 180 -13.86 12.13 -1.01
C HIS A 180 -14.13 10.80 -1.73
N ILE A 181 -13.38 10.49 -2.79
CA ILE A 181 -13.49 9.22 -3.50
C ILE A 181 -13.15 8.05 -2.58
N SER A 182 -12.06 8.15 -1.80
CA SER A 182 -11.66 7.13 -0.83
C SER A 182 -12.79 6.83 0.18
N LYS A 183 -13.48 7.86 0.68
CA LYS A 183 -14.67 7.67 1.54
C LYS A 183 -15.77 6.89 0.84
N LYS A 184 -16.08 7.21 -0.42
CA LYS A 184 -17.11 6.52 -1.19
C LYS A 184 -16.75 5.05 -1.41
N ILE A 185 -15.52 4.78 -1.83
CA ILE A 185 -15.01 3.40 -1.98
C ILE A 185 -15.10 2.65 -0.66
N SER A 186 -14.64 3.25 0.45
CA SER A 186 -14.68 2.61 1.76
C SER A 186 -16.10 2.29 2.23
N PHE A 187 -17.07 3.15 1.91
CA PHE A 187 -18.46 2.90 2.25
C PHE A 187 -19.03 1.76 1.42
N VAL A 188 -18.78 1.75 0.10
CA VAL A 188 -19.16 0.65 -0.80
C VAL A 188 -18.59 -0.68 -0.31
N ASP A 189 -17.31 -0.70 0.05
CA ASP A 189 -16.61 -1.89 0.57
C ASP A 189 -17.28 -2.45 1.84
N VAL A 190 -17.64 -1.57 2.79
CA VAL A 190 -18.33 -1.97 4.03
C VAL A 190 -19.72 -2.53 3.74
N ILE A 191 -20.54 -1.85 2.93
CA ILE A 191 -21.90 -2.33 2.67
C ILE A 191 -21.91 -3.61 1.83
N SER A 192 -20.97 -3.76 0.88
CA SER A 192 -20.83 -5.01 0.11
C SER A 192 -20.38 -6.15 1.01
N SER A 193 -19.50 -5.87 1.98
CA SER A 193 -19.07 -6.83 2.99
C SER A 193 -20.24 -7.26 3.89
N PHE A 194 -21.09 -6.31 4.32
CA PHE A 194 -22.31 -6.64 5.07
C PHE A 194 -23.29 -7.48 4.25
N ALA A 195 -23.49 -7.15 2.96
CA ALA A 195 -24.36 -7.93 2.08
C ALA A 195 -23.84 -9.36 1.87
N SER A 196 -22.55 -9.52 1.60
CA SER A 196 -21.92 -10.85 1.47
C SER A 196 -22.06 -11.65 2.76
N LEU A 197 -21.72 -11.05 3.91
CA LEU A 197 -21.84 -11.71 5.20
C LEU A 197 -23.29 -12.13 5.49
N ALA A 198 -24.26 -11.29 5.13
CA ALA A 198 -25.66 -11.59 5.35
C ALA A 198 -26.14 -12.80 4.52
N LEU A 199 -25.70 -12.91 3.27
CA LEU A 199 -25.98 -14.06 2.41
C LEU A 199 -25.28 -15.32 2.93
N ASP A 200 -23.99 -15.22 3.24
CA ASP A 200 -23.17 -16.37 3.66
C ASP A 200 -23.62 -16.96 5.01
N LYS A 201 -24.08 -16.10 5.93
CA LYS A 201 -24.44 -16.49 7.30
C LYS A 201 -25.95 -16.47 7.56
N ASN A 202 -26.76 -16.28 6.52
CA ASN A 202 -28.22 -16.19 6.61
C ASN A 202 -28.67 -15.15 7.65
N TYR A 203 -28.10 -13.94 7.62
CA TYR A 203 -28.55 -12.86 8.51
C TYR A 203 -29.83 -12.23 7.94
N CYS A 204 -30.73 -11.81 8.83
CA CYS A 204 -31.95 -11.13 8.44
C CYS A 204 -31.77 -9.60 8.50
N ARG A 205 -32.53 -8.88 7.67
CA ARG A 205 -32.64 -7.43 7.79
C ARG A 205 -33.50 -7.12 9.02
N PRO A 206 -32.99 -6.42 10.04
CA PRO A 206 -33.81 -6.03 11.18
C PRO A 206 -34.84 -4.98 10.77
N ASN A 207 -36.00 -5.01 11.41
CA ASN A 207 -37.00 -3.96 11.32
C ASN A 207 -36.83 -3.00 12.51
N ILE A 208 -36.60 -1.73 12.22
CA ILE A 208 -36.36 -0.71 13.24
C ILE A 208 -37.71 -0.14 13.67
N VAL A 209 -38.01 -0.24 14.96
CA VAL A 209 -39.27 0.25 15.54
C VAL A 209 -39.03 1.46 16.45
N SER A 210 -40.05 2.31 16.60
CA SER A 210 -39.96 3.53 17.42
C SER A 210 -40.06 3.25 18.92
N GLU A 211 -40.65 2.12 19.27
CA GLU A 211 -40.86 1.68 20.64
C GLU A 211 -39.60 1.05 21.23
N ASN A 212 -39.45 1.16 22.56
CA ASN A 212 -38.44 0.41 23.31
C ASN A 212 -38.83 -1.09 23.35
N LYS A 213 -38.52 -1.79 22.27
CA LYS A 213 -38.83 -3.21 22.06
C LYS A 213 -37.56 -3.95 21.60
N ILE A 214 -37.36 -5.15 22.12
CA ILE A 214 -36.42 -6.14 21.59
C ILE A 214 -37.25 -7.36 21.25
N GLU A 215 -37.26 -7.77 20.00
CA GLU A 215 -37.87 -9.03 19.59
C GLU A 215 -36.95 -9.67 18.56
N ILE A 216 -36.21 -10.67 19.02
CA ILE A 216 -35.25 -11.45 18.23
C ILE A 216 -35.76 -12.88 18.22
N ILE A 217 -35.92 -13.46 17.04
CA ILE A 217 -36.34 -14.85 16.85
C ILE A 217 -35.18 -15.65 16.27
N ASP A 218 -34.89 -16.82 16.85
CA ASP A 218 -33.74 -17.67 16.53
C ASP A 218 -32.43 -16.85 16.45
N GLY A 219 -32.17 -16.01 17.45
CA GLY A 219 -30.95 -15.22 17.52
C GLY A 219 -29.71 -16.09 17.74
N ARG A 220 -28.60 -15.72 17.12
CA ARG A 220 -27.31 -16.44 17.17
C ARG A 220 -26.19 -15.50 17.56
N HIS A 221 -25.23 -15.99 18.35
CA HIS A 221 -24.05 -15.21 18.70
C HIS A 221 -23.01 -15.31 17.57
N PRO A 222 -22.73 -14.24 16.82
CA PRO A 222 -22.00 -14.34 15.55
C PRO A 222 -20.57 -14.90 15.69
N VAL A 223 -19.86 -14.53 16.77
CA VAL A 223 -18.50 -15.05 17.02
C VAL A 223 -18.48 -16.49 17.55
N VAL A 224 -19.41 -16.84 18.44
CA VAL A 224 -19.45 -18.18 19.04
C VAL A 224 -19.97 -19.19 18.02
N GLU A 225 -20.97 -18.82 17.22
CA GLU A 225 -21.46 -19.61 16.09
C GLU A 225 -20.32 -19.99 15.15
N GLU A 226 -19.50 -19.03 14.74
CA GLU A 226 -18.35 -19.28 13.86
C GLU A 226 -17.30 -20.19 14.52
N SER A 227 -17.05 -20.02 15.82
CA SER A 227 -16.12 -20.86 16.57
C SER A 227 -16.60 -22.31 16.69
N LEU A 228 -17.90 -22.51 16.93
CA LEU A 228 -18.50 -23.85 17.00
C LEU A 228 -18.51 -24.52 15.63
N PHE A 229 -18.86 -23.78 14.58
CA PHE A 229 -18.84 -24.27 13.21
C PHE A 229 -17.47 -24.83 12.82
N LYS A 230 -16.38 -24.13 13.19
CA LYS A 230 -14.99 -24.60 12.97
C LYS A 230 -14.66 -25.90 13.71
N ASN A 231 -15.35 -26.17 14.82
CA ASN A 231 -15.22 -27.41 15.60
C ASN A 231 -16.29 -28.45 15.23
N ALA A 232 -16.97 -28.31 14.08
CA ALA A 232 -18.06 -29.16 13.62
C ALA A 232 -19.22 -29.28 14.64
N GLN A 233 -19.50 -28.19 15.36
CA GLN A 233 -20.59 -28.08 16.32
C GLN A 233 -21.60 -27.03 15.86
N GLU A 234 -22.87 -27.23 16.20
CA GLU A 234 -23.96 -26.29 15.90
C GLU A 234 -24.22 -25.34 17.08
N PHE A 235 -24.54 -24.09 16.78
CA PHE A 235 -24.99 -23.12 17.77
C PHE A 235 -26.51 -23.25 17.96
N THR A 236 -26.98 -23.39 19.20
CA THR A 236 -28.42 -23.40 19.49
C THR A 236 -28.98 -21.96 19.49
N PRO A 237 -29.88 -21.59 18.56
CA PRO A 237 -30.47 -20.26 18.50
C PRO A 237 -31.38 -19.99 19.71
N ASN A 238 -31.56 -18.72 20.06
CA ASN A 238 -32.41 -18.30 21.18
C ASN A 238 -33.28 -17.10 20.85
N ASP A 239 -34.52 -17.13 21.31
CA ASP A 239 -35.45 -16.00 21.24
C ASP A 239 -35.19 -14.99 22.36
N CYS A 240 -35.36 -13.70 22.07
CA CYS A 240 -35.31 -12.63 23.06
C CYS A 240 -36.46 -11.65 22.82
N VAL A 241 -37.42 -11.61 23.75
CA VAL A 241 -38.59 -10.74 23.66
C VAL A 241 -38.69 -9.87 24.92
N MET A 242 -38.40 -8.58 24.76
CA MET A 242 -38.52 -7.55 25.79
C MET A 242 -39.38 -6.40 25.27
N SER A 243 -40.27 -5.92 26.13
CA SER A 243 -41.16 -4.80 25.83
C SER A 243 -41.30 -3.91 27.06
N LYS A 244 -42.02 -2.79 26.95
CA LYS A 244 -42.30 -1.91 28.10
C LYS A 244 -42.94 -2.65 29.28
N ASN A 245 -43.74 -3.68 29.03
CA ASN A 245 -44.39 -4.45 30.09
C ASN A 245 -43.46 -5.52 30.70
N ASN A 246 -42.45 -5.96 29.95
CA ASN A 246 -41.49 -7.00 30.34
C ASN A 246 -40.05 -6.48 30.13
N PHE A 247 -39.69 -5.40 30.82
CA PHE A 247 -38.45 -4.66 30.60
C PHE A 247 -37.23 -5.26 31.34
N ALA A 248 -37.45 -6.25 32.21
CA ALA A 248 -36.40 -6.90 32.98
C ALA A 248 -36.56 -8.42 32.92
N TRP A 249 -35.46 -9.13 32.70
CA TRP A 249 -35.39 -10.60 32.71
C TRP A 249 -34.54 -11.06 33.88
N LEU A 250 -35.09 -11.95 34.72
CA LEU A 250 -34.32 -12.68 35.72
C LEU A 250 -33.93 -14.04 35.14
N MET A 251 -32.69 -14.17 34.70
CA MET A 251 -32.20 -15.41 34.12
C MET A 251 -31.50 -16.27 35.18
N THR A 252 -32.06 -17.46 35.42
CA THR A 252 -31.49 -18.49 36.30
C THR A 252 -31.04 -19.70 35.47
N GLY A 253 -30.21 -20.55 36.06
CA GLY A 253 -29.73 -21.78 35.41
C GLY A 253 -28.30 -22.15 35.84
N PRO A 254 -27.85 -23.38 35.57
CA PRO A 254 -26.53 -23.84 35.97
C PRO A 254 -25.40 -23.04 35.31
N ASN A 255 -24.19 -23.12 35.86
CA ASN A 255 -23.00 -22.58 35.20
C ASN A 255 -22.80 -23.28 33.85
N MET A 256 -22.20 -22.56 32.89
CA MET A 256 -22.01 -23.01 31.50
C MET A 256 -23.29 -23.24 30.67
N ALA A 257 -24.48 -22.93 31.19
CA ALA A 257 -25.75 -23.00 30.44
C ALA A 257 -25.94 -21.90 29.37
N GLY A 258 -24.90 -21.15 29.03
CA GLY A 258 -24.97 -20.12 27.97
C GLY A 258 -25.59 -18.77 28.38
N LYS A 259 -25.93 -18.53 29.65
CA LYS A 259 -26.52 -17.25 30.12
C LYS A 259 -25.75 -16.00 29.67
N SER A 260 -24.42 -16.00 29.83
CA SER A 260 -23.56 -14.89 29.41
C SER A 260 -23.47 -14.77 27.88
N THR A 261 -23.49 -15.90 27.17
CA THR A 261 -23.51 -15.93 25.70
C THR A 261 -24.79 -15.31 25.17
N PHE A 262 -25.94 -15.61 25.78
CA PHE A 262 -27.23 -15.01 25.44
C PHE A 262 -27.24 -13.50 25.64
N LEU A 263 -26.73 -12.98 26.77
CA LEU A 263 -26.64 -11.54 27.01
C LEU A 263 -25.78 -10.82 25.96
N ARG A 264 -24.60 -11.38 25.66
CA ARG A 264 -23.68 -10.80 24.66
C ARG A 264 -24.26 -10.88 23.26
N GLN A 265 -24.94 -11.98 22.92
CA GLN A 265 -25.64 -12.14 21.65
C GLN A 265 -26.64 -11.00 21.43
N THR A 266 -27.54 -10.76 22.39
CA THR A 266 -28.55 -9.70 22.29
C THR A 266 -27.90 -8.33 22.13
N ALA A 267 -26.85 -8.03 22.91
CA ALA A 267 -26.12 -6.78 22.81
C ALA A 267 -25.45 -6.59 21.43
N ILE A 268 -24.81 -7.63 20.90
CA ILE A 268 -24.15 -7.58 19.58
C ILE A 268 -25.19 -7.39 18.46
N ILE A 269 -26.34 -8.07 18.54
CA ILE A 269 -27.43 -7.91 17.57
C ILE A 269 -27.94 -6.47 17.55
N ILE A 270 -28.10 -5.84 18.71
CA ILE A 270 -28.48 -4.43 18.83
C ILE A 270 -27.44 -3.51 18.17
N ILE A 271 -26.15 -3.76 18.43
CA ILE A 271 -25.05 -2.98 17.84
C ILE A 271 -25.03 -3.15 16.32
N LEU A 272 -25.13 -4.38 15.81
CA LEU A 272 -25.17 -4.66 14.37
C LEU A 272 -26.33 -3.94 13.67
N ASN A 273 -27.51 -3.92 14.28
CA ASN A 273 -28.66 -3.15 13.79
C ASN A 273 -28.34 -1.65 13.71
N GLN A 274 -27.75 -1.07 14.75
CA GLN A 274 -27.48 0.38 14.81
C GLN A 274 -26.30 0.86 13.95
N ILE A 275 -25.42 -0.05 13.50
CA ILE A 275 -24.40 0.27 12.49
C ILE A 275 -24.89 0.07 11.04
N GLY A 276 -26.15 -0.37 10.87
CA GLY A 276 -26.76 -0.59 9.55
C GLY A 276 -26.49 -1.96 8.92
N SER A 277 -26.03 -2.95 9.70
CA SER A 277 -25.83 -4.32 9.23
C SER A 277 -27.11 -5.15 9.36
N PHE A 278 -27.15 -6.24 8.60
CA PHE A 278 -28.05 -7.36 8.87
C PHE A 278 -27.63 -8.06 10.17
N VAL A 279 -28.54 -8.79 10.80
CA VAL A 279 -28.32 -9.39 12.14
C VAL A 279 -28.44 -10.92 12.13
N PRO A 280 -27.67 -11.63 12.98
CA PRO A 280 -27.67 -13.09 13.10
C PRO A 280 -28.93 -13.60 13.79
N ALA A 281 -30.06 -13.56 13.09
CA ALA A 281 -31.36 -14.03 13.58
C ALA A 281 -32.25 -14.45 12.41
N LYS A 282 -33.33 -15.20 12.68
CA LYS A 282 -34.37 -15.47 11.68
C LYS A 282 -35.23 -14.25 11.40
N SER A 283 -35.57 -13.50 12.45
CA SER A 283 -36.23 -12.20 12.34
C SER A 283 -35.91 -11.33 13.55
N ALA A 284 -35.84 -10.01 13.36
CA ALA A 284 -35.61 -9.06 14.45
C ALA A 284 -36.45 -7.79 14.29
N ASN A 285 -37.18 -7.40 15.33
CA ASN A 285 -37.80 -6.09 15.51
C ASN A 285 -37.13 -5.38 16.68
N LEU A 286 -36.37 -4.32 16.41
CA LEU A 286 -35.49 -3.69 17.38
C LEU A 286 -35.77 -2.18 17.48
N GLY A 287 -35.94 -1.71 18.71
CA GLY A 287 -35.93 -0.28 19.01
C GLY A 287 -34.54 0.33 18.81
N VAL A 288 -34.47 1.66 18.88
CA VAL A 288 -33.19 2.39 18.90
C VAL A 288 -32.73 2.57 20.33
N PHE A 289 -31.54 2.09 20.65
CA PHE A 289 -30.95 2.20 21.99
C PHE A 289 -29.92 3.34 22.03
N ASP A 290 -29.97 4.13 23.09
CA ASP A 290 -28.99 5.19 23.33
C ASP A 290 -27.70 4.61 23.93
N LYS A 291 -27.83 3.60 24.79
CA LYS A 291 -26.70 3.02 25.55
C LYS A 291 -26.89 1.52 25.76
N VAL A 292 -25.78 0.79 25.70
CA VAL A 292 -25.68 -0.61 26.10
C VAL A 292 -24.77 -0.69 27.31
N PHE A 293 -25.32 -1.09 28.47
CA PHE A 293 -24.54 -1.25 29.69
C PHE A 293 -24.30 -2.72 29.97
N THR A 294 -23.06 -3.06 30.35
CA THR A 294 -22.71 -4.40 30.78
C THR A 294 -22.00 -4.33 32.13
N ARG A 295 -22.46 -5.12 33.10
CA ARG A 295 -21.74 -5.37 34.35
C ARG A 295 -21.57 -6.88 34.49
N MET A 296 -20.35 -7.35 34.30
CA MET A 296 -19.98 -8.75 34.50
C MET A 296 -18.97 -8.83 35.64
N GLU A 297 -19.14 -9.81 36.52
CA GLU A 297 -18.12 -10.12 37.52
C GLU A 297 -16.93 -10.78 36.82
N LEU A 298 -15.71 -10.35 37.15
CA LEU A 298 -14.46 -10.93 36.65
C LEU A 298 -14.32 -12.37 37.15
N GLN A 299 -14.72 -13.35 36.34
CA GLN A 299 -14.21 -14.71 36.50
C GLN A 299 -12.81 -14.75 35.88
N THR A 300 -11.82 -15.09 36.70
CA THR A 300 -10.37 -15.05 36.49
C THR A 300 -9.82 -16.01 35.41
N THR A 301 -10.64 -16.43 34.44
CA THR A 301 -10.23 -17.32 33.35
C THR A 301 -10.87 -16.91 32.02
N CYS A 302 -10.39 -15.82 31.42
CA CYS A 302 -10.58 -15.60 29.98
C CYS A 302 -9.44 -14.74 29.42
N PRO A 303 -8.75 -15.16 28.34
CA PRO A 303 -7.68 -14.35 27.75
C PRO A 303 -8.24 -13.04 27.18
N ARG A 304 -7.42 -12.00 27.36
CA ARG A 304 -7.50 -10.54 27.06
C ARG A 304 -8.18 -10.03 25.76
N VAL A 305 -9.17 -10.70 25.18
CA VAL A 305 -9.83 -10.21 23.96
C VAL A 305 -11.07 -9.34 24.26
N CYS A 306 -11.62 -9.37 25.47
CA CYS A 306 -12.82 -8.61 25.84
C CYS A 306 -12.54 -7.42 26.78
N GLN A 307 -11.51 -6.62 26.51
CA GLN A 307 -11.23 -5.37 27.25
C GLN A 307 -11.53 -4.09 26.44
N LEU A 308 -12.10 -4.19 25.25
CA LEU A 308 -12.41 -3.04 24.40
C LEU A 308 -13.85 -3.10 23.87
N LEU A 309 -14.83 -3.02 24.78
CA LEU A 309 -16.17 -2.48 24.53
C LEU A 309 -16.64 -1.78 25.80
#